data_AF-A0AAD2CNS4-F1
#
_entry.id   AF-A0AAD2CNS4-F1
#
_cell.length_a   1.000
_cell.length_b   1.000
_cell.length_c   1.000
_cell.angle_alpha   90.00
_cell.angle_beta   90.00
_cell.angle_gamma   90.00
#
_symmetry.space_group_name_H-M   'P 1'
#
loop_
_entity.id
_entity.type
_entity.pdbx_description
1 polymer ?
#
loop_
_entity_poly.entity_id
_entity_poly.type
_entity_poly.pdbx_seq_one_letter_code
_entity_poly.pdbx_strand_id
1 'polypeptide(L)'
;MFDCSFPYQDPISPTGTLLTYVIREHQNPDDNPTADPSFLMPSVEDEAIRRSLHREDQFVANNKAVWNMLYSVYHGTDAWPVIKGYKTTENGRQAYLDLVAHYQGEGQLNKRRDSAYRILNTTHYNGKKNFSFEKFAAWVLGAFEDLK
;
A
#
# COMPACT_ATOMS: atom_id res chain seq x y z
N MET A 1 -12.48 3.85 2.59
CA MET A 1 -12.23 2.66 1.76
C MET A 1 -11.84 3.15 0.38
N PHE A 2 -10.54 3.30 0.11
CA PHE A 2 -10.08 3.65 -1.23
C PHE A 2 -10.36 2.43 -2.11
N ASP A 3 -11.32 2.55 -3.02
CA ASP A 3 -11.46 1.61 -4.10
C ASP A 3 -10.21 1.74 -4.97
N CYS A 4 -9.29 0.79 -4.83
CA CYS A 4 -8.04 0.75 -5.57
C CYS A 4 -8.24 0.30 -7.03
N SER A 5 -9.48 0.15 -7.51
CA SER A 5 -9.77 -0.06 -8.93
C SER A 5 -9.68 1.24 -9.73
N PHE A 6 -8.49 1.87 -9.71
CA PHE A 6 -8.07 2.65 -10.87
C PHE A 6 -7.59 1.64 -11.93
N PRO A 7 -7.78 1.88 -13.25
CA PRO A 7 -7.07 1.12 -14.27
C PRO A 7 -5.59 1.52 -14.20
N TYR A 8 -4.92 1.02 -13.16
CA TYR A 8 -3.49 1.11 -13.02
C TYR A 8 -2.94 0.12 -14.02
N GLN A 9 -2.51 0.61 -15.18
CA GLN A 9 -1.68 -0.19 -16.06
C GLN A 9 -0.44 -0.54 -15.25
N ASP A 10 -0.39 -1.79 -14.77
CA ASP A 10 0.74 -2.27 -14.00
C ASP A 10 2.01 -2.02 -14.82
N PRO A 11 3.03 -1.36 -14.24
CA PRO A 11 4.22 -1.04 -15.00
C PRO A 11 4.91 -2.36 -15.37
N ILE A 12 4.97 -2.59 -16.67
CA ILE A 12 5.58 -3.78 -17.25
C ILE A 12 7.09 -3.60 -17.08
N SER A 13 7.74 -4.62 -16.53
CA SER A 13 9.18 -4.69 -16.48
C SER A 13 9.79 -4.68 -17.89
N PRO A 14 11.04 -4.21 -18.07
CA PRO A 14 11.83 -4.50 -19.27
C PRO A 14 11.87 -5.98 -19.69
N THR A 15 11.64 -6.90 -18.75
CA THR A 15 11.61 -8.36 -18.97
C THR A 15 10.23 -8.90 -19.38
N GLY A 16 9.19 -8.04 -19.45
CA GLY A 16 7.84 -8.41 -19.86
C GLY A 16 6.92 -8.93 -18.74
N THR A 17 7.39 -8.97 -17.50
CA THR A 17 6.61 -9.37 -16.31
C THR A 17 6.07 -8.14 -15.54
N LEU A 18 4.94 -8.28 -14.86
CA LEU A 18 4.33 -7.18 -14.09
C LEU A 18 5.14 -6.84 -12.84
N LEU A 19 5.64 -5.61 -12.67
CA LEU A 19 6.52 -5.28 -11.52
C LEU A 19 5.85 -5.48 -10.14
N THR A 20 4.52 -5.51 -10.09
CA THR A 20 3.71 -5.79 -8.91
C THR A 20 4.07 -7.11 -8.23
N TYR A 21 4.58 -8.11 -8.98
CA TYR A 21 5.00 -9.37 -8.36
C TYR A 21 6.18 -9.18 -7.38
N VAL A 22 7.04 -8.18 -7.57
CA VAL A 22 8.20 -7.95 -6.69
C VAL A 22 7.77 -7.55 -5.28
N ILE A 23 6.73 -6.73 -5.19
CA ILE A 23 6.25 -6.11 -3.95
C ILE A 23 5.17 -6.93 -3.23
N ARG A 24 4.83 -8.12 -3.75
CA ARG A 24 3.86 -9.00 -3.09
C ARG A 24 4.31 -9.38 -1.67
N GLU A 25 3.33 -9.50 -0.79
CA GLU A 25 3.54 -9.82 0.63
C GLU A 25 4.23 -11.18 0.80
N HIS A 26 3.70 -12.22 0.15
CA HIS A 26 4.22 -13.59 0.23
C HIS A 26 5.26 -13.86 -0.85
N GLN A 27 6.50 -14.16 -0.45
CA GLN A 27 7.61 -14.42 -1.38
C GLN A 27 7.38 -15.66 -2.27
N ASN A 28 6.65 -16.65 -1.78
CA ASN A 28 6.27 -17.84 -2.53
C ASN A 28 4.74 -17.94 -2.56
N PRO A 29 4.15 -18.54 -3.62
CA PRO A 29 2.76 -18.95 -3.54
C PRO A 29 2.60 -19.88 -2.33
N ASP A 30 1.52 -19.71 -1.56
CA ASP A 30 1.24 -20.62 -0.45
C ASP A 30 1.12 -22.05 -0.99
N ASP A 31 1.93 -22.97 -0.46
CA ASP A 31 1.88 -24.40 -0.82
C ASP A 31 0.56 -25.08 -0.37
N ASN A 32 -0.45 -24.31 0.05
CA ASN A 32 -1.74 -24.80 0.48
C ASN A 32 -2.64 -25.05 -0.75
N PRO A 33 -2.87 -26.32 -1.17
CA PRO A 33 -3.67 -26.64 -2.34
C PRO A 33 -5.15 -26.26 -2.18
N THR A 34 -5.60 -25.92 -0.97
CA THR A 34 -6.99 -25.48 -0.70
C THR A 34 -7.16 -23.97 -0.87
N ALA A 35 -6.06 -23.21 -0.86
CA ALA A 35 -6.06 -21.75 -1.00
C ALA A 35 -5.73 -21.27 -2.42
N ASP A 36 -5.44 -22.18 -3.36
CA ASP A 36 -5.16 -21.81 -4.76
C ASP A 36 -6.48 -21.56 -5.52
N PRO A 37 -6.82 -20.30 -5.87
CA PRO A 37 -7.88 -20.06 -6.82
C PRO A 37 -7.47 -20.72 -8.15
N SER A 38 -8.36 -21.57 -8.65
CA SER A 38 -8.25 -22.33 -9.91
C SER A 38 -7.62 -21.54 -11.06
N PHE A 39 -7.10 -22.24 -12.06
CA PHE A 39 -6.45 -21.66 -13.24
C PHE A 39 -7.17 -20.40 -13.78
N LEU A 40 -6.41 -19.32 -13.95
CA LEU A 40 -6.81 -17.97 -14.39
C LEU A 40 -7.78 -17.23 -13.47
N MET A 41 -7.90 -17.63 -12.20
CA MET A 41 -8.74 -16.94 -11.22
C MET A 41 -7.93 -16.14 -10.18
N PRO A 42 -8.39 -14.95 -9.76
CA PRO A 42 -9.56 -14.21 -10.27
C PRO A 42 -9.31 -13.51 -11.64
N SER A 43 -8.06 -13.25 -12.00
CA SER A 43 -7.63 -12.71 -13.29
C SER A 43 -6.35 -13.40 -13.78
N VAL A 44 -6.10 -13.34 -15.09
CA VAL A 44 -4.86 -13.83 -15.72
C VAL A 44 -3.63 -13.10 -15.16
N GLU A 45 -3.76 -11.80 -14.92
CA GLU A 45 -2.69 -10.95 -14.39
C GLU A 45 -2.33 -11.35 -12.96
N ASP A 46 -3.34 -11.56 -12.11
CA ASP A 46 -3.16 -12.02 -10.74
C ASP A 46 -2.51 -13.40 -10.68
N GLU A 47 -2.90 -14.31 -11.57
CA GLU A 47 -2.24 -15.61 -11.67
C GLU A 47 -0.77 -15.47 -12.10
N ALA A 48 -0.48 -14.60 -13.07
CA ALA A 48 0.90 -14.34 -13.49
C ALA A 48 1.74 -13.75 -12.35
N ILE A 49 1.19 -12.83 -11.57
CA ILE A 49 1.82 -12.26 -10.36
C ILE A 49 2.08 -13.34 -9.32
N ARG A 50 1.10 -14.22 -9.05
CA ARG A 50 1.22 -15.31 -8.05
C ARG A 50 2.26 -16.36 -8.46
N ARG A 51 2.30 -16.75 -9.73
CA ARG A 51 3.21 -17.78 -10.22
C ARG A 51 4.62 -17.29 -10.51
N SER A 52 4.83 -15.98 -10.62
CA SER A 52 6.15 -15.40 -10.88
C SER A 52 7.15 -15.72 -9.75
N LEU A 53 8.37 -16.09 -10.14
CA LEU A 53 9.44 -16.53 -9.22
C LEU A 53 10.27 -15.35 -8.69
N HIS A 54 10.64 -15.42 -7.41
CA HIS A 54 11.49 -14.44 -6.71
C HIS A 54 12.96 -14.88 -6.60
N ARG A 55 13.49 -15.61 -7.59
CA ARG A 55 14.85 -16.18 -7.52
C ARG A 55 15.72 -15.96 -8.75
N GLU A 56 15.11 -15.68 -9.91
CA GLU A 56 15.84 -15.58 -11.17
C GLU A 56 16.49 -14.20 -11.38
N ASP A 57 17.40 -14.09 -12.34
CA ASP A 57 18.03 -12.81 -12.74
C ASP A 57 16.98 -11.73 -13.08
N GLN A 58 15.82 -12.16 -13.58
CA GLN A 58 14.67 -11.29 -13.83
C GLN A 58 14.21 -10.59 -12.55
N PHE A 59 14.20 -11.29 -11.41
CA PHE A 59 13.84 -10.70 -10.11
C PHE A 59 14.83 -9.62 -9.70
N VAL A 60 16.13 -9.82 -9.91
CA VAL A 60 17.14 -8.80 -9.57
C VAL A 60 16.92 -7.53 -10.40
N ALA A 61 16.71 -7.68 -11.71
CA ALA A 61 16.42 -6.55 -12.60
C ALA A 61 15.12 -5.82 -12.21
N ASN A 62 14.07 -6.57 -11.89
CA ASN A 62 12.77 -6.05 -11.52
C ASN A 62 12.79 -5.37 -10.15
N ASN A 63 13.52 -5.93 -9.19
CA ASN A 63 13.72 -5.35 -7.87
C ASN A 63 14.43 -3.99 -7.97
N LYS A 64 15.43 -3.88 -8.84
CA LYS A 64 16.10 -2.62 -9.14
C LYS A 64 15.18 -1.61 -9.83
N ALA A 65 14.31 -2.07 -10.75
CA ALA A 65 13.32 -1.20 -11.38
C ALA A 65 12.34 -0.61 -10.35
N VAL A 66 11.86 -1.43 -9.40
CA VAL A 66 11.04 -0.97 -8.26
C VAL A 66 11.79 0.04 -7.42
N TRP A 67 13.07 -0.21 -7.10
CA TRP A 67 13.90 0.76 -6.37
C TRP A 67 13.99 2.11 -7.09
N ASN A 68 14.21 2.12 -8.40
CA ASN A 68 14.30 3.35 -9.18
C ASN A 68 12.98 4.16 -9.14
N MET A 69 11.83 3.47 -9.16
CA MET A 69 10.52 4.11 -9.00
C MET A 69 10.33 4.69 -7.60
N LEU A 70 10.72 3.96 -6.56
CA LEU A 70 10.65 4.47 -5.18
C LEU A 70 11.57 5.68 -5.00
N TYR A 71 12.78 5.61 -5.56
CA TYR A 71 13.74 6.71 -5.49
C TYR A 71 13.21 7.96 -6.18
N SER A 72 12.61 7.85 -7.36
CA SER A 72 12.10 9.02 -8.10
C SER A 72 10.96 9.74 -7.36
N VAL A 73 10.14 8.99 -6.61
CA VAL A 73 9.00 9.53 -5.86
C VAL A 73 9.41 10.07 -4.49
N TYR A 74 10.21 9.32 -3.74
CA TYR A 74 10.46 9.62 -2.33
C TYR A 74 11.73 10.42 -2.08
N HIS A 75 12.63 10.55 -3.06
CA HIS A 75 13.84 11.34 -2.88
C HIS A 75 13.50 12.81 -2.59
N GLY A 76 13.98 13.33 -1.46
CA GLY A 76 13.70 14.69 -1.01
C GLY A 76 12.36 14.88 -0.27
N THR A 77 11.62 13.79 0.00
CA THR A 77 10.40 13.81 0.81
C THR A 77 10.67 13.36 2.25
N ASP A 78 9.67 13.53 3.12
CA ASP A 78 9.73 13.08 4.52
C ASP A 78 9.84 11.55 4.67
N ALA A 79 9.50 10.78 3.62
CA ALA A 79 9.64 9.33 3.61
C ALA A 79 11.06 8.86 3.28
N TRP A 80 11.92 9.75 2.75
CA TRP A 80 13.31 9.41 2.37
C TRP A 80 14.12 8.74 3.49
N PRO A 81 14.06 9.19 4.76
CA PRO A 81 14.83 8.57 5.85
C PRO A 81 14.49 7.10 6.10
N VAL A 82 13.28 6.66 5.74
CA VAL A 82 12.83 5.27 5.90
C VAL A 82 13.58 4.36 4.92
N ILE A 83 13.70 4.79 3.66
CA ILE A 83 14.22 3.94 2.58
C ILE A 83 15.67 4.23 2.19
N LYS A 84 16.30 5.30 2.71
CA LYS A 84 17.66 5.73 2.34
C LYS A 84 18.72 4.63 2.52
N GLY A 85 18.52 3.71 3.47
CA GLY A 85 19.45 2.60 3.74
C GLY A 85 19.58 1.62 2.57
N TYR A 86 18.54 1.53 1.74
CA TYR A 86 18.49 0.64 0.57
C TYR A 86 19.16 1.23 -0.68
N LYS A 87 19.70 2.45 -0.62
CA LYS A 87 20.33 3.12 -1.76
C LYS A 87 21.54 2.37 -2.32
N THR A 88 22.34 1.74 -1.47
CA THR A 88 23.53 1.01 -1.90
C THR A 88 23.17 -0.36 -2.47
N THR A 89 22.19 -1.03 -1.89
CA THR A 89 21.76 -2.38 -2.31
C THR A 89 20.72 -2.34 -3.44
N GLU A 90 20.12 -1.18 -3.71
CA GLU A 90 19.03 -0.98 -4.68
C GLU A 90 17.87 -1.98 -4.47
N ASN A 91 17.56 -2.28 -3.21
CA ASN A 91 16.59 -3.31 -2.87
C ASN A 91 15.17 -2.72 -2.78
N GLY A 92 14.48 -2.67 -3.93
CA GLY A 92 13.17 -2.06 -4.06
C GLY A 92 12.08 -2.75 -3.23
N ARG A 93 12.07 -4.09 -3.18
CA ARG A 93 11.10 -4.88 -2.41
C ARG A 93 11.17 -4.52 -0.94
N GLN A 94 12.35 -4.61 -0.34
CA GLN A 94 12.48 -4.37 1.09
C GLN A 94 12.20 -2.90 1.42
N ALA A 95 12.66 -1.96 0.57
CA ALA A 95 12.34 -0.55 0.73
C ALA A 95 10.82 -0.30 0.70
N TYR A 96 10.08 -0.94 -0.21
CA TYR A 96 8.62 -0.83 -0.27
C TYR A 96 7.96 -1.40 0.99
N LEU A 97 8.33 -2.61 1.41
CA LEU A 97 7.75 -3.25 2.59
C LEU A 97 8.00 -2.46 3.87
N ASP A 98 9.20 -1.92 4.04
CA ASP A 98 9.53 -1.07 5.18
C ASP A 98 8.73 0.24 5.16
N LEU A 99 8.49 0.81 3.98
CA LEU A 99 7.68 2.01 3.82
C LEU A 99 6.22 1.74 4.16
N VAL A 100 5.66 0.62 3.68
CA VAL A 100 4.33 0.13 4.06
C VAL A 100 4.27 -0.09 5.56
N ALA A 101 5.22 -0.81 6.16
CA ALA A 101 5.26 -1.07 7.60
C ALA A 101 5.38 0.22 8.44
N HIS A 102 6.12 1.22 7.96
CA HIS A 102 6.28 2.49 8.66
C HIS A 102 4.97 3.30 8.70
N TYR A 103 4.25 3.38 7.57
CA TYR A 103 3.04 4.19 7.46
C TYR A 103 1.75 3.44 7.82
N GLN A 104 1.72 2.12 7.65
CA GLN A 104 0.59 1.24 7.97
C GLN A 104 0.84 0.41 9.23
N GLY A 105 1.94 0.62 9.94
CA GLY A 105 2.21 -0.08 11.19
C GLY A 105 1.12 0.16 12.24
N GLU A 106 0.92 -0.81 13.13
CA GLU A 106 -0.15 -0.78 14.14
C GLU A 106 -0.18 0.51 14.95
N GLY A 107 0.99 1.09 15.27
CA GLY A 107 1.07 2.35 15.99
C GLY A 107 0.45 3.54 15.24
N GLN A 108 0.59 3.60 13.92
CA GLN A 108 -0.03 4.65 13.09
C GLN A 108 -1.52 4.39 12.90
N LEU A 109 -1.91 3.13 12.70
CA LEU A 109 -3.32 2.72 12.64
C LEU A 109 -4.06 3.04 13.94
N ASN A 110 -3.44 2.75 15.09
CA ASN A 110 -3.98 3.08 16.40
C ASN A 110 -4.10 4.59 16.60
N LYS A 111 -3.09 5.39 16.20
CA LYS A 111 -3.20 6.87 16.25
C LYS A 111 -4.34 7.40 15.38
N ARG A 112 -4.56 6.82 14.18
CA ARG A 112 -5.67 7.19 13.31
C ARG A 112 -7.01 6.85 13.96
N ARG A 113 -7.12 5.65 14.52
CA ARG A 113 -8.29 5.18 15.27
C ARG A 113 -8.59 6.07 16.49
N ASP A 114 -7.58 6.38 17.30
CA ASP A 114 -7.71 7.23 18.49
C ASP A 114 -8.12 8.65 18.11
N SER A 115 -7.57 9.19 17.01
CA SER A 115 -7.99 10.49 16.47
C SER A 115 -9.45 10.48 16.03
N ALA A 116 -9.89 9.43 15.33
CA ALA A 116 -11.28 9.27 14.92
C ALA A 116 -12.23 9.17 16.13
N TYR A 117 -11.91 8.35 17.13
CA TYR A 117 -12.69 8.28 18.37
C TYR A 117 -12.73 9.61 19.11
N ARG A 118 -11.63 10.36 19.14
CA ARG A 118 -11.61 11.71 19.73
C ARG A 118 -12.57 12.64 19.00
N ILE A 119 -12.60 12.63 17.67
CA ILE A 119 -13.54 13.44 16.88
C ILE A 119 -14.98 13.06 17.23
N LEU A 120 -15.31 11.77 17.26
CA LEU A 120 -16.66 11.30 17.59
C LEU A 120 -17.10 11.70 19.00
N ASN A 121 -16.22 11.60 19.98
CA ASN A 121 -16.54 11.88 21.38
C ASN A 121 -16.60 13.37 21.71
N THR A 122 -15.87 14.22 20.98
CA THR A 122 -15.77 15.65 21.29
C THR A 122 -16.64 16.52 20.40
N THR A 123 -17.00 16.04 19.21
CA THR A 123 -17.76 16.83 18.24
C THR A 123 -19.24 16.78 18.59
N HIS A 124 -19.79 17.92 19.01
CA HIS A 124 -21.22 18.08 19.26
C HIS A 124 -21.78 19.27 18.47
N TYR A 125 -22.91 19.06 17.81
CA TYR A 125 -23.62 20.13 17.13
C TYR A 125 -24.48 20.93 18.13
N ASN A 126 -24.28 22.24 18.19
CA ASN A 126 -24.97 23.15 19.11
C ASN A 126 -25.62 24.35 18.40
N GLY A 127 -25.74 24.32 17.08
CA GLY A 127 -26.38 25.39 16.30
C GLY A 127 -25.62 26.72 16.25
N LYS A 128 -24.32 26.73 16.59
CA LYS A 128 -23.50 27.95 16.51
C LYS A 128 -23.29 28.39 15.05
N LYS A 129 -23.40 29.71 14.81
CA LYS A 129 -23.29 30.33 13.48
C LYS A 129 -22.02 29.97 12.70
N ASN A 130 -20.91 29.69 13.39
CA ASN A 130 -19.61 29.36 12.76
C ASN A 130 -19.40 27.84 12.55
N PHE A 131 -20.31 27.00 13.04
CA PHE A 131 -20.24 25.54 12.94
C PHE A 131 -21.57 25.02 12.38
N SER A 132 -21.66 24.97 11.05
CA SER A 132 -22.84 24.47 10.35
C SER A 132 -23.00 22.97 10.54
N PHE A 133 -24.23 22.49 10.39
CA PHE A 133 -24.54 21.07 10.43
C PHE A 133 -23.78 20.27 9.36
N GLU A 134 -23.56 20.85 8.18
CA GLU A 134 -22.79 20.22 7.11
C GLU A 134 -21.34 19.93 7.54
N LYS A 135 -20.69 20.89 8.24
CA LYS A 135 -19.34 20.68 8.79
C LYS A 135 -19.32 19.59 9.86
N PHE A 136 -20.34 19.57 10.72
CA PHE A 136 -20.51 18.52 11.72
C PHE A 136 -20.61 17.13 11.06
N ALA A 137 -21.52 16.98 10.10
CA ALA A 137 -21.74 15.73 9.40
C ALA A 137 -20.47 15.27 8.65
N ALA A 138 -19.75 16.19 8.00
CA ALA A 138 -18.50 15.88 7.32
C ALA A 138 -17.42 15.34 8.28
N TRP A 139 -17.26 15.94 9.46
CA TRP A 139 -16.28 15.49 10.45
C TRP A 139 -16.64 14.14 11.06
N VAL A 140 -17.92 13.93 11.40
CA VAL A 140 -18.39 12.65 11.95
C VAL A 140 -18.29 11.54 10.90
N LEU A 141 -18.71 11.80 9.66
CA LEU A 141 -18.62 10.82 8.57
C LEU A 141 -17.17 10.45 8.28
N GLY A 142 -16.27 11.44 8.18
CA GLY A 142 -14.84 11.17 7.99
C GLY A 142 -14.24 10.33 9.12
N ALA A 143 -14.63 10.61 10.37
CA ALA A 143 -14.19 9.79 11.50
C ALA A 143 -14.75 8.36 11.45
N PHE A 144 -15.98 8.15 10.99
CA PHE A 144 -16.52 6.80 10.77
C PHE A 144 -15.79 6.05 9.65
N GLU A 145 -15.45 6.73 8.57
CA GLU A 145 -14.69 6.13 7.46
C GLU A 145 -13.28 5.70 7.89
N ASP A 146 -12.66 6.44 8.81
CA ASP A 146 -11.34 6.11 9.38
C ASP A 146 -11.36 4.88 10.30
N LEU A 147 -12.53 4.45 10.78
CA LEU A 147 -12.70 3.29 11.67
C LEU A 147 -13.09 1.99 10.94
N LYS A 148 -13.39 2.07 9.64
CA LYS A 148 -13.80 0.93 8.81
C LYS A 148 -12.59 0.17 8.27
#